data_AF-A0A660RR39-F1
#
_entry.id   AF-A0A660RR39-F1
#
_cell.length_a   1.000
_cell.length_b   1.000
_cell.length_c   1.000
_cell.angle_alpha   90.00
_cell.angle_beta   90.00
_cell.angle_gamma   90.00
#
_symmetry.space_group_name_H-M   'P 1'
#
loop_
_entity.id
_entity.type
_entity.pdbx_description
1 polymer ?
#
loop_
_entity_poly.entity_id
_entity_poly.type
_entity_poly.pdbx_seq_one_letter_code
_entity_poly.pdbx_strand_id
1 'polypeptide(L)' 'MLFAGWVSIFGWCTKFVEVMSSVYIGFNSSFLGGIIGAIWGFIDGAIGGLVIAIVYNAVTKKK' A
#
# COMPACT_ATOMS: atom_id res chain seq x y z
N MET A 1 -4.15 -2.52 -1.00
CA MET A 1 -3.48 -3.62 -1.73
C MET A 1 -4.15 -4.98 -1.50
N LEU A 2 -4.61 -5.31 -0.28
CA LEU A 2 -5.31 -6.57 0.03
C LEU A 2 -6.42 -6.94 -0.96
N PHE A 3 -7.50 -6.15 -0.99
CA PHE A 3 -8.64 -6.45 -1.85
C PHE A 3 -8.26 -6.42 -3.33
N ALA A 4 -7.40 -5.50 -3.76
CA ALA A 4 -6.90 -5.46 -5.13
C ALA A 4 -6.17 -6.76 -5.53
N GLY A 5 -5.34 -7.31 -4.63
CA GLY A 5 -4.66 -8.60 -4.84
C GLY A 5 -5.63 -9.77 -4.93
N TRP A 6 -6.66 -9.81 -4.08
CA TRP A 6 -7.65 -10.89 -4.08
C TRP A 6 -8.63 -10.81 -5.25
N VAL A 7 -9.15 -9.63 -5.58
CA VAL A 7 -10.08 -9.50 -6.72
C VAL A 7 -9.39 -9.70 -8.07
N SER A 8 -8.06 -9.51 -8.12
CA SER A 8 -7.25 -9.85 -9.29
C SER A 8 -7.22 -11.33 -9.61
N ILE A 9 -7.52 -12.22 -8.65
CA ILE A 9 -7.72 -13.65 -8.91
C ILE A 9 -8.90 -13.85 -9.89
N PHE A 10 -9.89 -12.95 -9.84
CA PHE A 10 -11.06 -12.95 -10.71
C PHE A 10 -10.92 -12.04 -11.93
N GLY A 11 -9.71 -11.55 -12.23
CA GLY A 11 -9.42 -10.70 -13.39
C GLY A 11 -9.66 -9.19 -13.20
N TRP A 12 -9.99 -8.74 -11.99
CA TRP A 12 -10.20 -7.32 -11.68
C TRP A 12 -8.92 -6.64 -11.19
N CYS A 13 -8.70 -5.36 -11.49
CA CYS A 13 -7.53 -4.61 -11.01
C CYS A 13 -6.15 -5.22 -11.40
N THR A 14 -6.10 -6.07 -12.42
CA THR A 14 -4.87 -6.81 -12.81
C THR A 14 -3.70 -5.88 -13.13
N LYS A 15 -3.95 -4.76 -13.82
CA LYS A 15 -2.91 -3.75 -14.11
C LYS A 15 -2.35 -3.07 -12.87
N PHE A 16 -3.17 -2.85 -11.85
CA PHE A 16 -2.70 -2.34 -10.57
C PHE A 16 -1.80 -3.37 -9.88
N VAL A 17 -2.21 -4.65 -9.84
CA VAL A 17 -1.41 -5.71 -9.24
C VAL A 17 -0.09 -5.91 -9.99
N GLU A 18 -0.10 -5.88 -11.33
CA GLU A 18 1.09 -5.97 -12.18
C GLU A 18 2.12 -4.89 -11.81
N VAL A 19 1.72 -3.61 -11.82
CA VAL A 19 2.61 -2.50 -11.50
C VAL A 19 3.12 -2.59 -10.06
N MET A 20 2.23 -2.80 -9.09
CA MET A 20 2.63 -2.82 -7.69
C MET A 20 3.48 -4.05 -7.33
N SER A 21 3.24 -5.20 -7.95
CA SER A 21 4.06 -6.40 -7.74
C SER A 21 5.52 -6.22 -8.20
N SER A 22 5.79 -5.26 -9.09
CA SER A 22 7.16 -4.96 -9.54
C SER A 22 8.02 -4.28 -8.46
N VAL A 23 7.38 -3.68 -7.45
CA VAL A 23 8.06 -2.92 -6.38
C VAL A 23 7.83 -3.50 -4.99
N TYR A 24 6.70 -4.18 -4.74
CA TYR A 24 6.38 -4.76 -3.43
C TYR A 24 6.62 -6.27 -3.43
N ILE A 25 7.74 -6.67 -2.80
CA ILE A 25 8.16 -8.06 -2.70
C ILE A 25 7.05 -8.89 -2.04
N GLY A 26 6.65 -9.98 -2.71
CA GLY A 26 5.64 -10.92 -2.23
C GLY A 26 4.19 -10.48 -2.49
N PHE A 27 3.94 -9.27 -3.00
CA PHE A 27 2.61 -8.89 -3.47
C PHE A 27 2.34 -9.50 -4.85
N ASN A 28 1.28 -10.29 -4.96
CA ASN A 28 0.82 -10.87 -6.22
C ASN A 28 -0.67 -11.23 -6.14
N SER A 29 -1.23 -11.70 -7.26
CA SER A 29 -2.63 -12.11 -7.39
C SER A 29 -2.90 -13.49 -6.78
N SER A 30 -2.68 -13.64 -5.47
CA SER A 30 -3.00 -14.84 -4.68
C SER A 30 -3.53 -14.47 -3.30
N PHE A 31 -4.07 -15.45 -2.56
CA PHE A 31 -4.57 -15.21 -1.21
C PHE A 31 -3.46 -14.68 -0.27
N LEU A 32 -2.32 -15.38 -0.21
CA LEU A 32 -1.18 -14.97 0.60
C LEU A 32 -0.53 -13.68 0.07
N GLY A 33 -0.44 -13.54 -1.26
CA GLY A 33 0.05 -12.32 -1.90
C GLY A 33 -0.77 -11.09 -1.50
N GLY A 34 -2.10 -11.22 -1.41
CA GLY A 34 -2.98 -10.17 -0.90
C GLY A 34 -2.70 -9.78 0.56
N ILE A 35 -2.45 -10.76 1.44
CA ILE A 35 -2.08 -10.50 2.85
C ILE A 35 -0.74 -9.75 2.92
N ILE A 36 0.28 -10.19 2.18
CA ILE A 36 1.57 -9.50 2.11
C ILE A 36 1.39 -8.07 1.59
N GLY A 37 0.56 -7.89 0.55
CA GLY A 37 0.20 -6.57 0.06
C GLY A 37 -0.48 -5.70 1.11
N ALA A 38 -1.32 -6.29 1.98
CA ALA A 38 -1.93 -5.57 3.09
C ALA A 38 -0.88 -5.00 4.05
N ILE A 39 0.11 -5.81 4.42
CA ILE A 39 1.22 -5.41 5.28
C ILE A 39 1.97 -4.22 4.66
N TRP A 40 2.36 -4.32 3.38
CA TRP A 40 2.98 -3.21 2.66
C TRP A 40 2.10 -1.95 2.66
N GLY A 41 0.82 -2.09 2.37
CA GLY A 41 -0.12 -0.96 2.39
C GLY A 41 -0.23 -0.28 3.76
N PHE A 42 -0.17 -1.04 4.87
CA PHE A 42 -0.14 -0.47 6.22
C PHE A 42 1.18 0.24 6.52
N ILE A 43 2.31 -0.33 6.12
CA ILE A 43 3.63 0.28 6.30
C ILE A 43 3.69 1.61 5.55
N ASP A 44 3.30 1.63 4.28
CA ASP A 44 3.30 2.84 3.46
C ASP A 44 2.33 3.88 4.00
N GLY A 45 1.14 3.46 4.43
CA GLY A 45 0.16 4.34 5.06
C GLY A 45 0.70 4.97 6.36
N ALA A 46 1.40 4.20 7.18
CA ALA A 46 2.02 4.70 8.41
C ALA A 46 3.16 5.69 8.11
N ILE A 47 4.03 5.39 7.15
CA ILE A 47 5.11 6.28 6.72
C ILE A 47 4.51 7.57 6.14
N GLY A 48 3.52 7.48 5.26
CA GLY A 48 2.83 8.64 4.69
C GLY A 48 2.17 9.50 5.77
N GLY A 49 1.49 8.86 6.73
CA GLY A 49 0.90 9.54 7.88
C GLY A 49 1.95 10.25 8.74
N LEU A 50 3.09 9.62 8.99
CA LEU A 50 4.21 10.22 9.73
C LEU A 50 4.77 11.44 9.00
N VAL A 51 5.00 11.35 7.68
CA VAL A 51 5.49 12.46 6.86
C VAL A 51 4.51 13.64 6.92
N ILE A 52 3.20 13.38 6.76
CA ILE A 52 2.16 14.40 6.88
C ILE A 52 2.19 15.04 8.26
N ALA A 53 2.28 14.24 9.33
CA ALA A 53 2.33 14.74 10.71
C ALA A 53 3.56 15.62 10.95
N ILE A 54 4.73 15.25 10.43
CA ILE A 54 5.96 16.05 10.53
C ILE A 54 5.76 17.39 9.85
N VAL A 55 5.28 17.40 8.60
CA VAL A 55 5.05 18.64 7.84
C VAL A 55 4.02 19.52 8.54
N TYR A 56 2.90 18.93 8.98
CA TYR A 56 1.87 19.64 9.72
C TYR A 56 2.43 20.31 10.99
N ASN A 57 3.18 19.56 11.80
CA ASN A 57 3.76 20.08 13.04
C ASN A 57 4.85 21.14 12.79
N ALA A 58 5.59 21.05 11.69
CA ALA A 58 6.59 22.03 11.31
C ALA A 58 5.96 23.35 10.87
N VAL A 59 4.87 23.31 10.11
CA VAL A 59 4.20 24.51 9.57
C VAL A 59 3.28 25.16 10.61
N THR A 60 2.64 24.38 11.46
CA THR A 60 1.64 24.88 12.43
C THR A 60 2.21 25.24 13.79
N LYS A 61 3.49 24.95 14.07
CA LYS A 61 4.17 25.46 15.25
C LYS A 61 4.15 27.00 15.21
N LYS A 62 3.23 27.60 15.97
CA LYS A 62 3.27 29.03 16.31
C LYS A 62 4.61 29.29 17.01
N LYS A 63 5.33 30.31 16.54
CA LYS A 63 6.52 30.84 17.22
C LYS A 63 6.16 31.28 18.64
#